data_AF-E3P8H8-F1
#
_entry.id   AF-E3P8H8-F1
#
_cell.length_a   1.000
_cell.length_b   1.000
_cell.length_c   1.000
_cell.angle_alpha   90.00
_cell.angle_beta   90.00
_cell.angle_gamma   90.00
#
_symmetry.space_group_name_H-M   'P 1'
#
loop_
_entity.id
_entity.type
_entity.pdbx_description
1 polymer ?
#
loop_
_entity_poly.entity_id
_entity_poly.type
_entity_poly.pdbx_seq_one_letter_code
_entity_poly.pdbx_strand_id
1 'polypeptide(L)'
;QREYYLNEQMKAIQKELGDGDEGHNEIEELKKRIDAAGLPKDALTKANAELNKLKQMSPMSAEATVVRSYIDWLVQVPWKA
;
A
#
# COMPACT_ATOMS: atom_id res chain seq x y z
N GLN A 1 9.28 35.69 -9.61
CA GLN A 1 8.94 35.14 -10.95
C GLN A 1 9.69 33.84 -11.27
N ARG A 2 11.02 33.72 -11.07
CA ARG A 2 11.75 32.43 -11.26
C ARG A 2 11.29 31.32 -10.31
N GLU A 3 11.01 31.63 -9.04
CA GLU A 3 10.58 30.62 -8.05
C GLU A 3 9.21 29.99 -8.34
N TYR A 4 8.32 30.72 -9.02
CA TYR A 4 7.02 30.17 -9.45
C TYR A 4 7.19 29.15 -10.57
N TYR A 5 8.11 29.42 -11.50
CA TYR A 5 8.44 28.51 -12.60
C TYR A 5 9.20 27.27 -12.12
N LEU A 6 10.05 27.41 -11.09
CA LEU A 6 10.68 26.27 -10.43
C LEU A 6 9.67 25.41 -9.65
N ASN A 7 8.66 26.01 -9.03
CA ASN A 7 7.60 25.25 -8.35
C ASN A 7 6.68 24.52 -9.33
N GLU A 8 6.34 25.14 -10.47
CA GLU A 8 5.58 24.48 -11.54
C GLU A 8 6.38 23.34 -12.18
N GLN A 9 7.71 23.49 -12.36
CA GLN A 9 8.56 22.37 -12.82
C GLN A 9 8.74 21.28 -11.76
N MET A 10 8.83 21.60 -10.47
CA MET A 10 8.81 20.57 -9.42
C MET A 10 7.46 19.84 -9.38
N LYS A 11 6.34 20.54 -9.59
CA LYS A 11 5.01 19.92 -9.72
C LYS A 11 4.88 19.08 -10.98
N ALA A 12 5.42 19.53 -12.11
CA ALA A 12 5.45 18.76 -13.35
C ALA A 12 6.34 17.51 -13.21
N ILE A 13 7.49 17.62 -12.54
CA ILE A 13 8.35 16.48 -12.20
C ILE A 13 7.61 15.53 -11.25
N GLN A 14 6.93 16.02 -10.21
CA GLN A 14 6.07 15.16 -9.34
C GLN A 14 4.91 14.51 -10.10
N LYS A 15 4.42 15.12 -11.18
CA LYS A 15 3.31 14.63 -11.98
C LYS A 15 3.76 13.66 -13.09
N GLU A 16 5.01 13.75 -13.55
CA GLU A 16 5.69 12.71 -14.35
C GLU A 16 6.22 11.56 -13.46
N LEU A 17 6.53 11.82 -12.18
CA LEU A 17 6.73 10.84 -11.10
C LEU A 17 5.40 10.28 -10.55
N GLY A 18 4.42 10.02 -11.43
CA GLY A 18 3.23 9.22 -11.09
C GLY A 18 3.56 7.79 -10.61
N ASP A 19 4.82 7.38 -10.73
CA ASP A 19 5.42 6.13 -10.22
C ASP A 19 5.75 6.18 -8.71
N GLY A 20 5.77 7.38 -8.10
CA GLY A 20 6.14 7.58 -6.69
C GLY A 20 5.01 7.33 -5.67
N ASP A 21 3.77 7.23 -6.14
CA ASP A 21 2.56 7.12 -5.30
C ASP A 21 1.84 5.76 -5.44
N GLU A 22 2.21 4.93 -6.43
CA GLU A 22 1.59 3.60 -6.61
C GLU A 22 1.73 2.73 -5.35
N GLY A 23 2.92 2.73 -4.72
CA GLY A 23 3.15 1.98 -3.49
C GLY A 23 2.35 2.52 -2.29
N HIS A 24 2.06 3.83 -2.23
CA HIS A 24 1.26 4.40 -1.14
C HIS A 24 -0.23 4.12 -1.35
N ASN A 25 -0.71 4.26 -2.58
CA ASN A 25 -2.09 4.01 -2.96
C ASN A 25 -2.46 2.52 -2.79
N GLU A 26 -1.55 1.62 -3.18
CA GLU A 26 -1.73 0.18 -3.01
C GLU A 26 -1.86 -0.24 -1.54
N ILE A 27 -1.02 0.31 -0.67
CA ILE A 27 -1.06 0.05 0.77
C ILE A 27 -2.41 0.48 1.37
N GLU A 28 -2.92 1.64 0.98
CA GLU A 28 -4.22 2.14 1.44
C GLU A 28 -5.37 1.28 0.91
N GLU A 29 -5.27 0.76 -0.31
CA GLU A 29 -6.24 -0.18 -0.88
C GLU A 29 -6.23 -1.53 -0.13
N LEU A 30 -5.05 -2.09 0.14
CA LEU A 30 -4.91 -3.31 0.95
C LEU A 30 -5.49 -3.12 2.35
N LYS A 31 -5.29 -1.96 2.98
CA LYS A 31 -5.87 -1.64 4.27
C LYS A 31 -7.40 -1.66 4.24
N LYS A 32 -8.02 -1.01 3.24
CA LYS A 32 -9.48 -1.02 3.06
C LYS A 32 -10.02 -2.43 2.88
N ARG A 33 -9.30 -3.27 2.12
CA ARG A 33 -9.64 -4.67 1.88
C ARG A 33 -9.56 -5.49 3.16
N ILE A 34 -8.54 -5.31 3.99
CA ILE A 34 -8.40 -5.92 5.33
C ILE A 34 -9.60 -5.54 6.22
N ASP A 35 -9.95 -4.26 6.29
CA ASP A 35 -11.06 -3.78 7.12
C ASP A 35 -12.42 -4.30 6.63
N ALA A 36 -12.59 -4.44 5.32
CA ALA A 36 -13.81 -4.98 4.70
C ALA A 36 -13.96 -6.51 4.87
N ALA A 37 -12.86 -7.26 4.95
CA ALA A 37 -12.83 -8.72 5.02
C ALA A 37 -13.53 -9.28 6.28
N GLY A 38 -13.66 -8.47 7.33
CA GLY A 38 -14.25 -8.93 8.60
C GLY A 38 -13.40 -9.96 9.32
N LEU A 39 -12.07 -9.78 9.29
CA LEU A 39 -11.11 -10.66 9.94
C LEU A 39 -11.37 -10.74 11.47
N PRO A 40 -11.24 -11.93 12.09
CA PRO A 40 -11.23 -12.04 13.53
C PRO A 40 -10.01 -11.30 14.12
N LYS A 41 -10.10 -10.89 15.40
CA LYS A 41 -9.12 -10.02 16.06
C LYS A 41 -7.66 -10.47 15.89
N ASP A 42 -7.39 -11.77 15.98
CA ASP A 42 -6.05 -12.34 15.84
C ASP A 42 -5.53 -12.23 14.39
N ALA A 43 -6.40 -12.49 13.41
CA ALA A 43 -6.05 -12.40 11.99
C ALA A 43 -5.89 -10.94 11.55
N LEU A 44 -6.75 -10.04 12.04
CA LEU A 44 -6.65 -8.60 11.80
C LEU A 44 -5.34 -8.02 12.35
N THR A 45 -4.93 -8.46 13.53
CA THR A 45 -3.66 -8.03 14.14
C THR A 45 -2.46 -8.48 13.30
N LYS A 46 -2.48 -9.73 12.81
CA LYS A 46 -1.43 -10.24 11.90
C LYS A 46 -1.43 -9.51 10.56
N ALA A 47 -2.59 -9.29 9.94
CA ALA A 47 -2.71 -8.59 8.66
C ALA A 47 -2.16 -7.16 8.76
N ASN A 48 -2.47 -6.43 9.83
CA ASN A 48 -1.93 -5.09 10.07
C ASN A 48 -0.42 -5.08 10.33
N ALA A 49 0.11 -6.09 11.03
CA ALA A 49 1.55 -6.21 11.25
C ALA A 49 2.30 -6.43 9.92
N GLU A 50 1.79 -7.30 9.05
CA GLU A 50 2.38 -7.54 7.73
C GLU A 50 2.22 -6.33 6.80
N LEU A 51 1.09 -5.62 6.85
CA LEU A 51 0.90 -4.38 6.10
C LEU A 51 1.88 -3.28 6.53
N ASN A 52 2.17 -3.16 7.83
CA ASN A 52 3.17 -2.22 8.33
C ASN A 52 4.60 -2.57 7.89
N LYS A 53 4.93 -3.87 7.79
CA LYS A 53 6.20 -4.30 7.20
C LYS A 53 6.27 -3.93 5.71
N LEU A 54 5.18 -4.16 4.97
CA LEU A 54 5.09 -3.83 3.55
C LEU A 54 5.31 -2.33 3.30
N LYS A 55 4.80 -1.45 4.17
CA LYS A 55 5.05 0.01 4.12
C LYS A 55 6.53 0.40 4.21
N GLN A 56 7.35 -0.40 4.89
CA GLN A 56 8.77 -0.14 5.09
C GLN A 56 9.65 -0.81 4.02
N MET A 57 9.09 -1.72 3.22
CA MET A 57 9.79 -2.42 2.17
C MET A 57 9.75 -1.63 0.86
N SER A 58 10.76 -1.84 0.00
CA SER A 58 10.71 -1.34 -1.37
C SER A 58 9.60 -2.07 -2.14
N PRO A 59 8.68 -1.38 -2.83
CA PRO A 59 7.53 -2.00 -3.52
C PRO A 59 7.94 -2.96 -4.66
N MET A 60 9.18 -2.84 -5.17
CA MET A 60 9.76 -3.73 -6.18
C MET A 60 10.51 -4.94 -5.59
N SER A 61 10.57 -5.07 -4.26
CA SER A 61 11.23 -6.20 -3.59
C SER A 61 10.47 -7.51 -3.81
N ALA A 62 11.22 -8.61 -3.96
CA ALA A 62 10.65 -9.95 -3.94
C ALA A 62 9.94 -10.24 -2.61
N GLU A 63 10.45 -9.73 -1.49
CA GLU A 63 9.82 -9.87 -0.16
C GLU A 63 8.49 -9.11 -0.09
N ALA A 64 8.42 -7.92 -0.67
CA ALA A 64 7.18 -7.15 -0.74
C ALA A 64 6.11 -7.90 -1.55
N THR A 65 6.50 -8.55 -2.64
CA THR A 65 5.59 -9.38 -3.45
C THR A 65 5.01 -10.55 -2.64
N VAL A 66 5.83 -11.22 -1.83
CA VAL A 66 5.36 -12.33 -0.97
C VAL A 66 4.39 -11.84 0.10
N VAL A 67 4.72 -10.73 0.78
CA VAL A 67 3.87 -10.15 1.82
C VAL A 67 2.53 -9.67 1.25
N ARG A 68 2.55 -8.98 0.10
CA ARG A 68 1.35 -8.57 -0.63
C ARG A 68 0.46 -9.75 -0.95
N SER A 69 1.04 -10.79 -1.54
CA SER A 69 0.31 -12.03 -1.86
C SER A 69 -0.31 -12.66 -0.63
N TYR A 70 0.43 -12.71 0.49
CA TYR A 70 -0.08 -13.24 1.76
C TYR A 70 -1.27 -12.44 2.31
N ILE A 71 -1.21 -11.10 2.27
CA ILE A 71 -2.31 -10.23 2.66
C ILE A 71 -3.52 -10.45 1.75
N ASP A 72 -3.30 -10.58 0.44
CA ASP A 72 -4.34 -10.89 -0.55
C ASP A 72 -5.07 -12.20 -0.24
N TRP A 73 -4.33 -13.27 0.02
CA TRP A 73 -4.88 -14.56 0.43
C TRP A 73 -5.69 -14.44 1.72
N LEU A 74 -5.16 -13.72 2.72
CA LEU A 74 -5.85 -13.46 3.97
C LEU A 74 -7.21 -12.79 3.75
N VAL A 75 -7.30 -11.80 2.85
CA VAL A 75 -8.57 -11.10 2.59
C VAL A 75 -9.55 -11.90 1.73
N GLN A 76 -9.07 -12.75 0.83
CA GLN A 76 -9.93 -13.57 -0.03
C GLN A 76 -10.63 -14.71 0.72
N VAL A 77 -10.11 -15.14 1.88
CA VAL A 77 -10.75 -16.15 2.70
C VAL A 77 -12.05 -15.59 3.31
N PRO A 78 -13.19 -16.29 3.19
CA PRO A 78 -14.46 -15.83 3.75
C PRO A 78 -14.47 -16.02 5.28
N TRP A 79 -14.07 -14.97 6.02
CA TRP A 79 -14.06 -14.97 7.49
C TRP A 79 -15.45 -14.83 8.11
N LYS A 80 -16.39 -14.28 7.35
CA LYS A 80 -17.81 -14.25 7.71
C LYS A 80 -18.46 -15.50 7.15
N ALA A 81 -18.70 -16.47 8.03
CA ALA A 81 -19.60 -17.61 7.78
C ALA A 81 -21.06 -17.16 7.88
#